data_AF-A0A1J6JQX1-F1
#
_entry.id   AF-A0A1J6JQX1-F1
#
_cell.length_a   1.000
_cell.length_b   1.000
_cell.length_c   1.000
_cell.angle_alpha   90.00
_cell.angle_beta   90.00
_cell.angle_gamma   90.00
#
_symmetry.space_group_name_H-M   'P 1'
#
loop_
_entity.id
_entity.type
_entity.pdbx_description
1 polymer ?
#
loop_
_entity_poly.entity_id
_entity_poly.type
_entity_poly.pdbx_seq_one_letter_code
_entity_poly.pdbx_strand_id
1 'polypeptide(L)'
;QRMSERNKTNNANQEMNHICGRKSFQAVSFEQRNKNSGKEPNLQKLWELTHMKDGHWVNDASAELNVHLALLSLFLQYEFQEIEEDTDLDPIANAAFVKVVGETSSYCRGQGSGVKSTSRRSINGIQEKLQAQQKEAEEERRKRESVEC
;
A
#
# COMPACT_ATOMS: atom_id res chain seq x y z
N GLN A 1 29.08 3.64 -24.17
CA GLN A 1 28.46 4.93 -23.76
C GLN A 1 26.95 4.97 -24.00
N ARG A 2 26.44 4.61 -25.19
CA ARG A 2 24.99 4.63 -25.52
C ARG A 2 24.04 3.92 -24.53
N MET A 3 24.42 2.77 -23.98
CA MET A 3 23.62 2.07 -22.96
C MET A 3 23.60 2.80 -21.61
N SER A 4 24.68 3.48 -21.24
CA SER A 4 24.75 4.26 -19.99
C SER A 4 23.88 5.51 -20.05
N GLU A 5 23.80 6.16 -21.21
CA GLU A 5 22.93 7.33 -21.40
C GLU A 5 21.46 6.93 -21.41
N ARG A 6 21.11 5.85 -22.12
CA ARG A 6 19.75 5.30 -22.11
C ARG A 6 19.32 4.87 -20.70
N ASN A 7 20.21 4.27 -19.92
CA ASN A 7 19.92 3.90 -18.53
C ASN A 7 19.73 5.14 -17.64
N LYS A 8 20.51 6.22 -17.84
CA LYS A 8 20.32 7.48 -17.12
C LYS A 8 18.98 8.13 -17.46
N THR A 9 18.60 8.20 -18.74
CA THR A 9 17.31 8.74 -19.17
C THR A 9 16.15 7.89 -18.65
N ASN A 10 16.25 6.57 -18.72
CA ASN A 10 15.24 5.68 -18.17
C ASN A 10 15.10 5.87 -16.66
N ASN A 11 16.21 6.01 -15.92
CA ASN A 11 16.22 6.26 -14.48
C ASN A 11 15.65 7.64 -14.11
N ALA A 12 15.93 8.67 -14.92
CA ALA A 12 15.33 10.00 -14.74
C ALA A 12 13.82 10.00 -14.98
N ASN A 13 13.32 9.08 -15.81
CA ASN A 13 11.89 8.87 -16.04
C ASN A 13 11.25 7.90 -15.02
N GLN A 14 12.01 7.37 -14.04
CA GLN A 14 11.43 6.56 -12.97
C GLN A 14 10.87 7.50 -11.91
N GLU A 15 9.54 7.57 -11.86
CA GLU A 15 8.80 8.39 -10.89
C GLU A 15 8.94 7.84 -9.46
N MET A 16 9.24 6.54 -9.31
CA MET A 16 9.34 5.86 -8.04
C MET A 16 10.75 5.29 -7.83
N ASN A 17 11.54 5.96 -6.99
CA ASN A 17 12.91 5.54 -6.65
C ASN A 17 12.91 4.63 -5.42
N HIS A 18 13.86 3.68 -5.32
CA HIS A 18 14.11 2.91 -4.10
C HIS A 18 15.60 2.91 -3.75
N ILE A 19 15.93 2.49 -2.52
CA ILE A 19 17.31 2.42 -2.01
C ILE A 19 17.84 0.99 -1.84
N CYS A 20 17.15 -0.01 -2.39
CA CYS A 20 17.53 -1.42 -2.21
C CYS A 20 18.79 -1.82 -3.00
N GLY A 21 19.27 -0.95 -3.89
CA GLY A 21 20.43 -1.23 -4.73
C GLY A 21 20.22 -2.51 -5.55
N ARG A 22 21.03 -3.55 -5.26
CA ARG A 22 20.95 -4.85 -5.94
C ARG A 22 20.06 -5.88 -5.21
N LYS A 23 19.60 -5.58 -3.99
CA LYS A 23 18.74 -6.49 -3.23
C LYS A 23 17.32 -6.42 -3.77
N SER A 24 16.65 -7.58 -3.82
CA SER A 24 15.21 -7.62 -4.08
C SER A 24 14.42 -7.19 -2.85
N PHE A 25 13.20 -6.72 -3.04
CA PHE A 25 12.32 -6.37 -1.93
C PHE A 25 11.98 -7.59 -1.06
N GLN A 26 11.93 -8.79 -1.65
CA GLN A 26 11.73 -10.03 -0.89
C GLN A 26 12.94 -10.34 0.00
N ALA A 27 14.16 -10.10 -0.47
CA ALA A 27 15.36 -10.26 0.35
C ALA A 27 15.36 -9.26 1.51
N VAL A 28 14.99 -8.00 1.26
CA VAL A 28 14.84 -6.98 2.31
C VAL A 28 13.77 -7.40 3.32
N SER A 29 12.59 -7.83 2.86
CA SER A 29 11.51 -8.34 3.72
C SER A 29 11.98 -9.50 4.60
N PHE A 30 12.69 -10.46 4.01
CA PHE A 30 13.24 -11.63 4.70
C PHE A 30 14.26 -11.24 5.78
N GLU A 31 15.15 -10.30 5.48
CA GLU A 31 16.17 -9.79 6.41
C GLU A 31 15.55 -8.99 7.56
N GLN A 32 14.43 -8.30 7.31
CA GLN A 32 13.72 -7.45 8.27
C GLN A 32 12.64 -8.18 9.05
N ARG A 33 12.62 -9.51 9.01
CA ARG A 33 11.73 -10.31 9.84
C ARG A 33 11.94 -10.06 11.32
N ASN A 34 10.84 -10.07 12.05
CA ASN A 34 10.88 -10.11 13.50
C ASN A 34 11.59 -11.41 13.95
N LYS A 35 12.66 -11.28 14.74
CA LYS A 35 13.48 -12.42 15.19
C LYS A 35 12.74 -13.40 16.10
N ASN A 36 11.71 -12.93 16.80
CA ASN A 36 10.96 -13.72 17.76
C ASN A 36 9.77 -14.42 17.10
N SER A 37 8.99 -13.70 16.28
CA SER A 37 7.80 -14.26 15.63
C SER A 37 8.05 -14.85 14.24
N GLY A 38 9.17 -14.52 13.60
CA GLY A 38 9.45 -14.91 12.22
C GLY A 38 8.50 -14.25 11.20
N LYS A 39 7.73 -13.23 11.61
CA LYS A 39 6.84 -12.49 10.71
C LYS A 39 7.63 -11.47 9.88
N GLU A 40 7.36 -11.43 8.58
CA GLU A 40 7.86 -10.38 7.67
C GLU A 40 7.15 -9.05 7.90
N PRO A 41 7.80 -7.91 7.58
CA PRO A 41 7.13 -6.61 7.63
C PRO A 41 5.92 -6.58 6.70
N ASN A 42 4.88 -5.86 7.10
CA ASN A 42 3.76 -5.55 6.21
C ASN A 42 4.22 -4.66 5.03
N LEU A 43 3.37 -4.49 4.02
CA LEU A 43 3.72 -3.81 2.78
C LEU A 43 4.05 -2.33 2.99
N GLN A 44 3.36 -1.64 3.92
CA GLN A 44 3.69 -0.26 4.26
C GLN A 44 5.05 -0.18 4.95
N LYS A 45 5.35 -1.10 5.86
CA LYS A 45 6.67 -1.12 6.52
C LYS A 45 7.78 -1.46 5.54
N LEU A 46 7.54 -2.40 4.62
CA LEU A 46 8.46 -2.70 3.53
C LEU A 46 8.67 -1.48 2.62
N TRP A 47 7.63 -0.68 2.37
CA TRP A 47 7.73 0.57 1.63
C TRP A 47 8.70 1.55 2.30
N GLU A 48 8.51 1.83 3.60
CA GLU A 48 9.41 2.68 4.38
C GLU A 48 10.85 2.19 4.30
N LEU A 49 11.08 0.89 4.53
CA LEU A 49 12.42 0.28 4.52
C LEU A 49 13.15 0.44 3.18
N THR A 50 12.40 0.57 2.09
CA THR A 50 12.94 0.56 0.72
C THR A 50 12.91 1.94 0.06
N HIS A 51 12.17 2.90 0.61
CA HIS A 51 11.95 4.24 0.05
C HIS A 51 12.23 5.38 1.06
N MET A 52 12.79 5.06 2.23
CA MET A 52 13.21 6.06 3.22
C MET A 52 14.69 5.89 3.58
N LYS A 53 15.43 6.99 3.58
CA LYS A 53 16.83 7.05 3.99
C LYS A 53 17.01 8.13 5.06
N ASP A 54 17.61 7.76 6.19
CA ASP A 54 17.90 8.69 7.29
C ASP A 54 16.67 9.52 7.72
N GLY A 55 15.49 8.89 7.75
CA GLY A 55 14.22 9.52 8.10
C GLY A 55 13.56 10.36 6.99
N HIS A 56 14.15 10.43 5.81
CA HIS A 56 13.65 11.22 4.68
C HIS A 56 13.20 10.31 3.53
N TRP A 57 12.07 10.66 2.91
CA TRP A 57 11.60 9.99 1.70
C TRP A 57 12.56 10.27 0.54
N VAL A 58 12.79 9.25 -0.29
CA VAL A 58 13.72 9.35 -1.43
C VAL A 58 13.22 10.26 -2.54
N ASN A 59 11.90 10.49 -2.61
CA ASN A 59 11.24 11.46 -3.49
C ASN A 59 9.81 11.78 -3.00
N ASP A 60 9.20 12.82 -3.58
CA ASP A 60 7.86 13.29 -3.23
C ASP A 60 6.78 12.22 -3.49
N ALA A 61 6.88 11.47 -4.59
CA ALA A 61 5.96 10.37 -4.90
C ALA A 61 5.90 9.31 -3.78
N SER A 62 7.04 8.99 -3.17
CA SER A 62 7.09 8.04 -2.04
C SER A 62 6.42 8.59 -0.79
N ALA A 63 6.58 9.89 -0.53
CA ALA A 63 5.95 10.59 0.59
C ALA A 63 4.43 10.68 0.40
N GLU A 64 3.98 11.09 -0.78
CA GLU A 64 2.56 11.22 -1.13
C GLU A 64 1.83 9.88 -1.01
N LEU A 65 2.43 8.80 -1.53
CA LEU A 65 1.87 7.45 -1.40
C LEU A 65 1.70 7.07 0.07
N ASN A 66 2.69 7.35 0.93
CA ASN A 66 2.58 7.04 2.35
C ASN A 66 1.47 7.85 3.06
N VAL A 67 1.26 9.12 2.68
CA VAL A 67 0.14 9.93 3.18
C VAL A 67 -1.20 9.30 2.78
N HIS A 68 -1.35 8.88 1.52
CA HIS A 68 -2.56 8.20 1.05
C HIS A 68 -2.81 6.88 1.80
N LEU A 69 -1.75 6.09 2.06
CA LEU A 69 -1.85 4.86 2.83
C LEU A 69 -2.33 5.11 4.26
N ALA A 70 -1.80 6.13 4.93
CA ALA A 70 -2.17 6.46 6.30
C ALA A 70 -3.65 6.86 6.39
N LEU A 71 -4.11 7.72 5.48
CA LEU A 71 -5.52 8.14 5.40
C LEU A 71 -6.45 6.96 5.12
N LEU A 72 -6.09 6.09 4.18
CA LEU A 72 -6.91 4.95 3.80
C LEU A 72 -6.94 3.89 4.92
N SER A 73 -5.82 3.66 5.60
CA SER A 73 -5.76 2.71 6.73
C SER A 73 -6.62 3.19 7.89
N LEU A 74 -6.60 4.50 8.20
CA LEU A 74 -7.48 5.11 9.20
C LEU A 74 -8.96 4.97 8.81
N PHE A 75 -9.27 5.22 7.53
CA PHE A 75 -10.62 5.04 7.01
C PHE A 75 -11.11 3.60 7.15
N LEU A 76 -10.29 2.61 6.75
CA LEU A 76 -10.64 1.20 6.89
C LEU A 76 -10.80 0.81 8.37
N GLN A 77 -9.91 1.27 9.24
CA GLN A 77 -9.99 1.00 10.67
C GLN A 77 -11.27 1.57 11.30
N TYR A 78 -11.68 2.78 10.91
CA TYR A 78 -12.91 3.40 11.36
C TYR A 78 -14.15 2.66 10.84
N GLU A 79 -14.14 2.28 9.56
CA GLU A 79 -15.25 1.57 8.89
C GLU A 79 -15.48 0.17 9.48
N PHE A 80 -14.42 -0.53 9.87
CA PHE A 80 -14.49 -1.87 10.48
C PHE A 80 -14.66 -1.83 12.01
N GLN A 81 -15.43 -0.88 12.54
CA GLN A 81 -15.63 -0.56 13.97
C GLN A 81 -15.87 -1.79 14.88
N GLU A 82 -14.80 -2.51 15.23
CA GLU A 82 -14.65 -3.55 16.28
C GLU A 82 -13.22 -4.11 16.27
N ILE A 83 -12.20 -3.24 16.25
CA ILE A 83 -10.82 -3.70 16.42
C ILE A 83 -10.54 -3.78 17.92
N GLU A 84 -10.60 -4.99 18.49
CA GLU A 84 -10.05 -5.24 19.83
C GLU A 84 -8.58 -4.80 19.88
N GLU A 85 -8.13 -4.28 21.02
CA GLU A 85 -6.80 -3.67 21.21
C GLU A 85 -5.62 -4.60 20.83
N ASP A 86 -5.86 -5.92 20.74
CA ASP A 86 -4.87 -6.95 20.37
C ASP A 86 -5.03 -7.49 18.93
N THR A 87 -5.82 -6.81 18.08
CA THR A 87 -6.04 -7.26 16.70
C THR A 87 -4.84 -6.92 15.82
N ASP A 88 -4.37 -7.90 15.04
CA ASP A 88 -3.35 -7.71 14.01
C ASP A 88 -3.83 -6.73 12.93
N LEU A 89 -3.22 -5.56 12.86
CA LEU A 89 -3.53 -4.50 11.89
C LEU A 89 -2.84 -4.71 10.53
N ASP A 90 -1.92 -5.67 10.41
CA ASP A 90 -1.20 -5.92 9.16
C ASP A 90 -2.11 -6.23 7.96
N PRO A 91 -3.21 -6.99 8.09
CA PRO A 91 -4.17 -7.20 7.01
C PRO A 91 -4.80 -5.89 6.51
N ILE A 92 -5.11 -4.95 7.42
CA ILE A 92 -5.70 -3.65 7.07
C ILE A 92 -4.68 -2.79 6.34
N ALA A 93 -3.46 -2.68 6.86
CA ALA A 93 -2.38 -1.94 6.22
C ALA A 93 -2.03 -2.52 4.84
N ASN A 94 -2.00 -3.85 4.70
CA ASN A 94 -1.76 -4.51 3.43
C ASN A 94 -2.90 -4.28 2.43
N ALA A 95 -4.15 -4.33 2.86
CA ALA A 95 -5.31 -4.05 2.02
C ALA A 95 -5.31 -2.59 1.53
N ALA A 96 -5.01 -1.65 2.42
CA ALA A 96 -4.83 -0.24 2.05
C ALA A 96 -3.73 -0.09 0.99
N PHE A 97 -2.59 -0.76 1.18
CA PHE A 97 -1.49 -0.75 0.23
C PHE A 97 -1.87 -1.34 -1.13
N VAL A 98 -2.56 -2.48 -1.16
CA VAL A 98 -3.08 -3.07 -2.40
C VAL A 98 -4.04 -2.12 -3.11
N LYS A 99 -4.90 -1.41 -2.39
CA LYS A 99 -5.87 -0.49 -2.97
C LYS A 99 -5.23 0.77 -3.57
N VAL A 100 -4.18 1.31 -2.94
CA VAL A 100 -3.44 2.49 -3.46
C VAL A 100 -2.51 2.12 -4.62
N VAL A 101 -1.81 0.99 -4.50
CA VAL A 101 -0.73 0.61 -5.43
C VAL A 101 -1.21 -0.34 -6.54
N GLY A 102 -2.39 -0.93 -6.38
CA GLY A 102 -2.95 -1.94 -7.27
C GLY A 102 -2.55 -3.37 -6.92
N GLU A 103 -3.37 -4.31 -7.43
CA GLU A 103 -3.17 -5.76 -7.32
C GLU A 103 -2.22 -6.30 -8.40
N THR A 104 -2.30 -5.73 -9.61
CA THR A 104 -1.59 -6.20 -10.79
C THR A 104 -0.32 -5.39 -11.03
N SER A 105 0.82 -5.96 -10.64
CA SER A 105 2.18 -5.87 -11.20
C SER A 105 2.72 -4.60 -11.90
N SER A 106 2.07 -3.44 -11.87
CA SER A 106 2.67 -2.21 -12.38
C SER A 106 3.66 -1.67 -11.36
N TYR A 107 4.83 -1.32 -11.91
CA TYR A 107 6.03 -0.68 -11.38
C TYR A 107 6.40 -0.85 -9.89
N CYS A 108 5.52 -0.49 -8.95
CA CYS A 108 5.74 -0.50 -7.51
C CYS A 108 5.86 -1.91 -6.91
N ARG A 109 5.21 -2.92 -7.53
CA ARG A 109 5.30 -4.34 -7.10
C ARG A 109 6.23 -5.21 -7.96
N GLY A 110 6.82 -4.67 -9.03
CA GLY A 110 7.67 -5.38 -9.99
C GLY A 110 9.05 -5.80 -9.46
N GLN A 111 9.19 -6.05 -8.15
CA GLN A 111 10.46 -6.24 -7.43
C GLN A 111 10.46 -7.50 -6.52
N GLY A 112 9.51 -8.41 -6.70
CA GLY A 112 9.54 -9.78 -6.14
C GLY A 112 8.71 -10.04 -4.87
N SER A 113 8.02 -9.04 -4.32
CA SER A 113 7.13 -9.20 -3.14
C SER A 113 5.64 -9.13 -3.52
N GLY A 114 5.27 -9.66 -4.69
CA GLY A 114 3.86 -9.79 -5.05
C GLY A 114 3.14 -10.60 -3.96
N VAL A 115 2.18 -9.98 -3.27
CA VAL A 115 1.28 -10.69 -2.35
C VAL A 115 0.75 -11.89 -3.11
N LYS A 116 0.99 -13.11 -2.60
CA LYS A 116 0.26 -14.28 -3.09
C LYS A 116 -1.20 -13.92 -2.94
N SER A 117 -1.91 -13.71 -4.05
CA SER A 117 -3.30 -13.29 -4.00
C SER A 117 -4.04 -14.26 -3.10
N THR A 118 -4.62 -13.74 -2.02
CA THR A 118 -5.77 -14.42 -1.43
C THR A 118 -6.76 -14.58 -2.57
N SER A 119 -7.30 -15.79 -2.74
CA SER A 119 -8.11 -16.23 -3.87
C SER A 119 -8.91 -15.09 -4.51
N ARG A 120 -8.85 -14.97 -5.85
CA ARG A 120 -9.55 -13.96 -6.68
C ARG A 120 -11.02 -13.71 -6.28
N ARG A 121 -11.65 -14.70 -5.63
CA ARG A 121 -13.01 -14.65 -5.07
C ARG A 121 -13.15 -13.75 -3.83
N SER A 122 -12.12 -13.68 -2.98
CA SER A 122 -12.10 -12.86 -1.75
C SER A 122 -11.93 -11.37 -2.05
N ILE A 123 -11.10 -11.06 -3.05
CA ILE A 123 -10.85 -9.69 -3.51
C ILE A 123 -12.12 -9.06 -4.09
N ASN A 124 -12.79 -9.79 -4.99
CA ASN A 124 -14.05 -9.32 -5.58
C ASN A 124 -15.12 -9.08 -4.52
N GLY A 125 -15.19 -9.94 -3.50
CA GLY A 125 -16.13 -9.77 -2.39
C GLY A 125 -15.83 -8.55 -1.51
N ILE A 126 -14.57 -8.17 -1.33
CA ILE A 126 -14.19 -6.96 -0.60
C ILE A 126 -14.48 -5.72 -1.45
N GLN A 127 -14.23 -5.78 -2.76
CA GLN A 127 -14.48 -4.69 -3.69
C GLN A 127 -15.97 -4.40 -3.89
N GLU A 128 -16.82 -5.43 -4.00
CA GLU A 128 -18.28 -5.28 -4.09
C GLU A 128 -18.87 -4.66 -2.81
N LYS A 129 -18.42 -5.12 -1.63
CA LYS A 129 -18.85 -4.54 -0.36
C LYS A 129 -18.45 -3.08 -0.23
N LEU A 130 -17.23 -2.74 -0.64
CA LEU A 130 -16.74 -1.36 -0.64
C LEU A 130 -17.56 -0.45 -1.57
N GLN A 131 -17.92 -0.93 -2.77
CA GLN A 131 -18.76 -0.16 -3.69
C GLN A 131 -20.19 0.02 -3.18
N ALA A 132 -20.75 -1.00 -2.52
CA ALA A 132 -22.08 -0.92 -1.91
C ALA A 132 -22.12 0.11 -0.78
N GLN A 133 -21.11 0.12 0.10
CA GLN A 133 -21.01 1.08 1.20
C GLN A 133 -20.75 2.51 0.73
N GLN A 134 -19.94 2.72 -0.32
CA GLN A 134 -19.76 4.04 -0.92
C GLN A 134 -21.09 4.60 -1.45
N LYS A 135 -21.89 3.76 -2.09
CA LYS A 135 -23.20 4.14 -2.61
C LYS A 135 -24.20 4.44 -1.49
N GLU A 136 -24.19 3.63 -0.43
CA GLU A 136 -25.05 3.84 0.74
C GLU A 136 -24.68 5.11 1.51
N ALA A 137 -23.39 5.38 1.71
CA ALA A 137 -22.91 6.60 2.35
C ALA A 137 -23.24 7.87 1.53
N GLU A 138 -23.16 7.79 0.20
CA GLU A 138 -23.57 8.88 -0.69
C GLU A 138 -25.09 9.10 -0.66
N GLU A 139 -25.88 8.01 -0.60
CA GLU A 139 -27.33 8.09 -0.49
C GLU A 139 -27.79 8.66 0.86
N GLU A 140 -27.14 8.28 1.96
CA GLU A 140 -27.38 8.86 3.28
C GLU A 140 -26.95 10.34 3.35
N ARG A 141 -25.84 10.73 2.72
CA ARG A 141 -25.44 12.14 2.62
C ARG A 141 -26.51 12.95 1.85
N ARG A 142 -26.99 12.41 0.73
CA ARG A 142 -28.04 13.03 -0.09
C ARG A 142 -29.37 13.15 0.65
N LYS A 143 -29.73 12.17 1.49
CA LYS A 143 -30.92 12.26 2.34
C LYS A 143 -30.79 13.36 3.39
N ARG A 144 -29.63 13.48 4.04
CA ARG A 144 -29.36 14.55 5.03
C ARG A 144 -29.41 15.94 4.41
N GLU A 145 -28.85 16.11 3.21
CA GLU A 145 -28.94 17.37 2.45
C GLU A 145 -30.38 17.72 2.03
N SER A 146 -31.27 16.73 1.85
CA SER A 146 -32.68 16.96 1.52
C SER A 146 -33.59 17.29 2.71
N VAL A 147 -33.12 17.06 3.94
CA VAL A 147 -33.87 17.32 5.19
C VAL A 147 -33.56 18.71 5.76
N GLU A 148 -32.50 19.36 5.27
CA GLU A 148 -32.07 20.71 5.69
C GLU A 148 -32.65 21.86 4.82
N CYS A 149 -33.68 21.57 4.00
CA CYS A 149 -34.44 22.55 3.20
C CYS A 149 -35.90 22.68 3.67
#